data_AF-A0A919XJV1-F1
#
_entry.id   AF-A0A919XJV1-F1
#
_cell.length_a   1.000
_cell.length_b   1.000
_cell.length_c   1.000
_cell.angle_alpha   90.00
_cell.angle_beta   90.00
_cell.angle_gamma   90.00
#
_symmetry.space_group_name_H-M   'P 1'
#
loop_
_entity.id
_entity.type
_entity.pdbx_description
1 polymer ?
#
loop_
_entity_poly.entity_id
_entity_poly.type
_entity_poly.pdbx_seq_one_letter_code
_entity_poly.pdbx_strand_id
1 'polypeptide(L)' 'MQEFIGCCRSCGKAIYCENGFLNGTVQEDQTLECFECEEQRENPEK' A
#
# COMPACT_ATOMS: atom_id res chain seq x y z
N MET A 1 -2.93 12.18 12.85
CA MET A 1 -4.26 11.94 12.25
C MET A 1 -4.11 10.77 11.28
N GLN A 2 -5.15 9.94 11.17
CA GLN A 2 -5.19 8.79 10.26
C GLN A 2 -6.38 8.98 9.33
N GLU A 3 -6.10 9.07 8.05
CA GLU A 3 -7.11 9.28 7.01
C GLU A 3 -7.16 8.04 6.13
N PHE A 4 -8.36 7.48 5.96
CA PHE A 4 -8.55 6.35 5.06
C PHE A 4 -8.41 6.81 3.62
N ILE A 5 -7.54 6.15 2.84
CA ILE A 5 -7.26 6.49 1.44
C ILE A 5 -7.89 5.47 0.50
N GLY A 6 -7.84 4.19 0.83
CA GLY A 6 -8.39 3.12 0.01
C GLY A 6 -7.93 1.74 0.44
N CYS A 7 -8.02 0.76 -0.45
CA CYS A 7 -7.60 -0.61 -0.18
C CYS A 7 -6.47 -1.03 -1.11
N CYS A 8 -5.55 -1.85 -0.58
CA CYS A 8 -4.51 -2.51 -1.34
C CYS A 8 -5.15 -3.39 -2.42
N ARG A 9 -4.72 -3.21 -3.67
CA ARG A 9 -5.15 -4.02 -4.82
C ARG A 9 -4.89 -5.50 -4.62
N SER A 10 -3.76 -5.85 -4.00
CA SER A 10 -3.24 -7.22 -3.97
C SER A 10 -3.84 -8.05 -2.83
N CYS A 11 -4.05 -7.46 -1.66
CA CYS A 11 -4.56 -8.18 -0.47
C CYS A 11 -5.84 -7.59 0.14
N GLY A 12 -6.33 -6.46 -0.35
CA GLY A 12 -7.53 -5.80 0.17
C GLY A 12 -7.36 -5.07 1.51
N LYS A 13 -6.14 -5.03 2.07
CA LYS A 13 -5.86 -4.29 3.32
C LYS A 13 -6.16 -2.80 3.16
N ALA A 14 -6.74 -2.20 4.19
CA ALA A 14 -6.97 -0.76 4.21
C ALA A 14 -5.64 0.01 4.28
N ILE A 15 -5.48 0.98 3.39
CA ILE A 15 -4.35 1.90 3.31
C ILE A 15 -4.80 3.26 3.83
N TYR A 16 -3.97 3.80 4.71
CA TYR A 16 -4.23 5.06 5.38
C TYR A 16 -3.09 6.04 5.13
N CYS A 17 -3.40 7.33 5.16
CA CYS A 17 -2.43 8.38 5.34
C CYS A 17 -2.33 8.65 6.84
N GLU A 18 -1.18 8.34 7.43
CA GLU A 18 -0.90 8.53 8.84
C GLU A 18 0.14 9.64 9.00
N ASN A 19 -0.25 10.75 9.63
CA ASN A 19 0.62 11.89 9.88
C ASN A 19 1.30 12.46 8.61
N GLY A 20 0.60 12.43 7.47
CA GLY A 20 1.11 12.93 6.19
C GLY A 20 1.90 11.91 5.38
N PHE A 21 2.00 10.66 5.85
CA PHE A 21 2.67 9.57 5.13
C PHE A 21 1.67 8.47 4.78
N LEU A 22 1.72 8.01 3.54
CA LEU A 22 0.90 6.89 3.09
C LEU A 22 1.49 5.58 3.61
N ASN A 23 0.67 4.76 4.26
CA ASN A 23 1.05 3.40 4.67
C ASN A 23 0.87 2.40 3.51
N GLY A 24 1.52 2.73 2.39
CA GLY A 24 1.52 2.00 1.14
C GLY A 24 2.15 2.85 0.03
N THR A 25 2.16 2.32 -1.18
CA THR A 25 2.63 3.00 -2.38
C THR A 25 1.53 3.17 -3.41
N VAL A 26 1.65 4.23 -4.22
CA VAL A 26 0.78 4.46 -5.37
C VAL A 26 1.53 3.97 -6.60
N GLN A 27 0.96 2.98 -7.27
CA GLN A 27 1.55 2.40 -8.48
C GLN A 27 1.29 3.30 -9.70
N GLU A 28 2.03 3.06 -10.80
CA GLU A 28 1.93 3.85 -12.04
C GLU A 28 0.50 3.88 -12.62
N ASP A 29 -0.29 2.84 -12.38
CA ASP A 29 -1.68 2.72 -12.81
C ASP A 29 -2.69 3.35 -11.82
N GLN A 30 -2.20 4.15 -10.87
CA GLN A 30 -2.98 4.79 -9.80
C GLN A 30 -3.65 3.80 -8.83
N THR A 31 -3.22 2.53 -8.82
CA THR A 31 -3.66 1.57 -7.80
C THR A 31 -2.83 1.70 -6.52
N LEU A 32 -3.44 1.38 -5.38
CA LEU A 32 -2.77 1.38 -4.09
C LEU A 32 -2.23 -0.01 -3.79
N GLU A 33 -1.00 -0.09 -3.29
CA GLU A 33 -0.38 -1.32 -2.82
C GLU A 33 0.20 -1.13 -1.42
N CYS A 34 0.03 -2.11 -0.53
CA CYS A 34 0.65 -2.04 0.80
C CYS A 34 2.11 -2.49 0.73
N PHE A 35 2.94 -2.01 1.65
CA PHE A 35 4.38 -2.33 1.70
C PHE A 35 4.66 -3.84 1.77
N GLU A 36 3.78 -4.62 2.42
CA GLU A 36 3.91 -6.08 2.46
C GLU A 36 3.77 -6.74 1.08
N CYS A 37 2.85 -6.23 0.24
CA CYS A 37 2.65 -6.75 -1.11
C CYS A 37 3.74 -6.25 -2.07
N GLU A 38 4.18 -5.00 -1.89
CA GLU A 38 5.32 -4.44 -2.61
C GLU A 38 6.61 -5.23 -2.33
N GLU A 39 6.92 -5.50 -1.06
CA GLU A 39 8.10 -6.29 -0.67
C GLU A 39 8.07 -7.70 -1.29
N GLN A 40 6.91 -8.36 -1.27
CA GLN A 40 6.75 -9.69 -1.90
C GLN A 40 6.96 -9.65 -3.43
N ARG A 41 6.64 -8.53 -4.08
CA ARG A 41 6.85 -8.35 -5.53
C ARG A 41 8.32 -8.11 -5.87
N GLU A 42 9.01 -7.29 -5.07
CA GLU A 42 10.42 -6.95 -5.29
C GLU A 42 11.37 -8.05 -4.82
N ASN A 43 10.96 -8.87 -3.86
CA ASN A 43 11.75 -9.99 -3.35
C ASN A 43 10.87 -11.24 -3.13
N PRO A 44 10.61 -12.02 -4.18
CA PRO A 44 9.80 -13.24 -4.09
C PRO A 44 10.48 -14.40 -3.33
N GLU A 45 11.71 -14.23 -2.82
CA GLU A 45 12.55 -15.29 -2.24
C GLU A 45 12.65 -15.27 -0.70
N LYS A 46 11.78 -14.54 0.02
CA LYS A 46 11.70 -14.57 1.49
C LYS A 46 10.63 -15.52 2.03
#